data_AF-Q0TYN4-F1
#
_entry.id   AF-Q0TYN4-F1
#
_cell.length_a   1.000
_cell.length_b   1.000
_cell.length_c   1.000
_cell.angle_alpha   90.00
_cell.angle_beta   90.00
_cell.angle_gamma   90.00
#
_symmetry.space_group_name_H-M   'P 1'
#
loop_
_entity.id
_entity.type
_entity.pdbx_description
1 polymer ?
#
loop_
_entity_poly.entity_id
_entity_poly.type
_entity_poly.pdbx_seq_one_letter_code
_entity_poly.pdbx_strand_id
1 'polypeptide(L)'
;MTLIYSRVLILLLLSITVHCKTYFVHESCSAKDGWNKYMNEALSFAKKSAERLNSDSDTDFAAVYKRIFQAEKSSPNSKYIRETVGTIADLTPTTDLKASDIRFHCDNGMLALRSDHTAMKADFAIDERWQKKSRGWHDPVHDMILRASGGTPSCHGQAKGVTYGARAIAPTDASSPRAGQNPARVVISICDSAFKSEDGSPLYFSDDLKQQDLEDSPIDNLAVILSITIIHELAHAVTGLEIRDLPNQASAYTWDNVINKATDVASKNAENYAYLALWAGIADAGYTLPRVRNDLPDVVKKELENDCKEGYLRKYKDITKRWVSKIEMSFVA
;
A
#
# COMPACT_ATOMS: atom_id res chain seq x y z
N MET A 1 -21.24 61.80 23.71
CA MET A 1 -21.69 60.91 22.62
C MET A 1 -20.48 60.18 22.09
N THR A 2 -20.28 58.93 22.50
CA THR A 2 -19.09 58.14 22.14
C THR A 2 -19.59 56.89 21.45
N LEU A 3 -19.49 56.87 20.11
CA LEU A 3 -19.88 55.74 19.27
C LEU A 3 -18.82 54.65 19.37
N ILE A 4 -19.18 53.56 20.06
CA ILE A 4 -18.41 52.32 20.14
C ILE A 4 -18.59 51.59 18.80
N TYR A 5 -17.59 51.69 17.91
CA TYR A 5 -17.52 50.87 16.70
C TYR A 5 -17.15 49.44 17.09
N SER A 6 -18.16 48.59 17.21
CA SER A 6 -17.99 47.13 17.34
C SER A 6 -17.51 46.58 15.99
N ARG A 7 -16.20 46.37 15.86
CA ARG A 7 -15.60 45.64 14.74
C ARG A 7 -15.87 44.15 14.92
N VAL A 8 -16.97 43.67 14.35
CA VAL A 8 -17.21 42.24 14.16
C VAL A 8 -16.19 41.73 13.14
N LEU A 9 -15.11 41.13 13.65
CA LEU A 9 -14.14 40.40 12.85
C LEU A 9 -14.81 39.08 12.41
N ILE A 10 -15.46 39.09 11.24
CA ILE A 10 -15.92 37.87 10.59
C ILE A 10 -14.66 37.12 10.12
N LEU A 11 -14.13 36.26 10.98
CA LEU A 11 -13.21 35.20 10.60
C LEU A 11 -13.98 34.27 9.65
N LEU A 12 -13.90 34.56 8.35
CA LEU A 12 -14.18 33.62 7.29
C LEU A 12 -13.20 32.45 7.46
N LEU A 13 -13.61 31.47 8.27
CA LEU A 13 -13.09 30.12 8.25
C LEU A 13 -13.47 29.55 6.88
N LEU A 14 -12.71 29.93 5.85
CA LEU A 14 -12.60 29.16 4.63
C LEU A 14 -12.10 27.81 5.10
N SER A 15 -13.04 26.88 5.31
CA SER A 15 -12.73 25.47 5.49
C SER A 15 -11.91 25.09 4.27
N ILE A 16 -10.59 25.02 4.45
CA ILE A 16 -9.71 24.43 3.46
C ILE A 16 -10.14 22.97 3.44
N THR A 17 -11.07 22.65 2.53
CA THR A 17 -11.49 21.29 2.29
C THR A 17 -10.26 20.58 1.76
N VAL A 18 -9.54 19.89 2.64
CA VAL A 18 -8.50 18.96 2.24
C VAL A 18 -9.20 17.95 1.36
N HIS A 19 -8.95 18.03 0.06
CA HIS A 19 -9.57 17.14 -0.90
C HIS A 19 -8.91 15.77 -0.76
N CYS A 20 -9.53 14.90 0.03
CA CYS A 20 -9.10 13.52 0.16
C CYS A 20 -9.33 12.80 -1.17
N LYS A 21 -8.33 12.01 -1.60
CA LYS A 21 -8.48 11.17 -2.79
C LYS A 21 -9.58 10.13 -2.55
N THR A 22 -10.28 9.79 -3.62
CA THR A 22 -11.37 8.83 -3.61
C THR A 22 -11.00 7.57 -4.37
N TYR A 23 -11.53 6.42 -3.94
CA TYR A 23 -11.40 5.17 -4.67
C TYR A 23 -12.76 4.55 -5.02
N PHE A 24 -12.87 4.05 -6.24
CA PHE A 24 -13.99 3.25 -6.72
C PHE A 24 -13.59 1.77 -6.78
N VAL A 25 -14.49 0.88 -6.37
CA VAL A 25 -14.31 -0.57 -6.45
C VAL A 25 -15.28 -1.12 -7.49
N HIS A 26 -14.74 -1.71 -8.55
CA HIS A 26 -15.55 -2.35 -9.58
C HIS A 26 -16.17 -3.67 -9.09
N GLU A 27 -17.27 -4.08 -9.73
CA GLU A 27 -18.00 -5.31 -9.40
C GLU A 27 -17.11 -6.55 -9.44
N SER A 28 -16.14 -6.58 -10.37
CA SER A 28 -15.17 -7.68 -10.48
C SER A 28 -14.35 -7.89 -9.20
N CYS A 29 -14.14 -6.85 -8.40
CA CYS A 29 -13.55 -6.96 -7.05
C CYS A 29 -14.58 -7.21 -5.97
N SER A 30 -15.70 -6.49 -5.95
CA SER A 30 -16.69 -6.68 -4.87
C SER A 30 -17.34 -8.07 -4.89
N ALA A 31 -17.31 -8.75 -6.03
CA ALA A 31 -17.73 -10.15 -6.16
C ALA A 31 -16.68 -11.16 -5.65
N LYS A 32 -15.44 -10.75 -5.36
CA LYS A 32 -14.43 -11.61 -4.75
C LYS A 32 -14.71 -11.77 -3.25
N ASP A 33 -14.73 -13.01 -2.80
CA ASP A 33 -14.88 -13.30 -1.38
C ASP A 33 -13.77 -12.62 -0.55
N GLY A 34 -14.16 -11.99 0.55
CA GLY A 34 -13.25 -11.26 1.42
C GLY A 34 -12.72 -9.92 0.91
N TRP A 35 -13.09 -9.42 -0.29
CA TRP A 35 -12.53 -8.16 -0.83
C TRP A 35 -12.55 -6.99 0.16
N ASN A 36 -13.72 -6.73 0.77
CA ASN A 36 -13.88 -5.66 1.75
C ASN A 36 -12.95 -5.84 2.96
N LYS A 37 -12.65 -7.09 3.36
CA LYS A 37 -11.72 -7.39 4.44
C LYS A 37 -10.30 -6.99 4.07
N TYR A 38 -9.83 -7.37 2.88
CA TYR A 38 -8.48 -7.05 2.40
C TYR A 38 -8.28 -5.54 2.23
N MET A 39 -9.25 -4.85 1.64
CA MET A 39 -9.19 -3.39 1.47
C MET A 39 -9.22 -2.65 2.82
N ASN A 40 -10.11 -3.05 3.74
CA ASN A 40 -10.17 -2.44 5.07
C ASN A 40 -8.90 -2.70 5.88
N GLU A 41 -8.31 -3.89 5.78
CA GLU A 41 -7.02 -4.20 6.40
C GLU A 41 -5.89 -3.33 5.82
N ALA A 42 -5.84 -3.18 4.49
CA ALA A 42 -4.85 -2.32 3.82
C ALA A 42 -4.94 -0.86 4.31
N LEU A 43 -6.16 -0.30 4.34
CA LEU A 43 -6.37 1.07 4.84
C LEU A 43 -6.08 1.18 6.34
N SER A 44 -6.38 0.15 7.14
CA SER A 44 -6.05 0.10 8.57
C SER A 44 -4.54 0.12 8.80
N PHE A 45 -3.77 -0.68 8.05
CA PHE A 45 -2.30 -0.71 8.13
C PHE A 45 -1.70 0.63 7.71
N ALA A 46 -2.22 1.26 6.66
CA ALA A 46 -1.81 2.60 6.25
C ALA A 46 -2.08 3.65 7.34
N LYS A 47 -3.25 3.63 7.98
CA LYS A 47 -3.61 4.53 9.10
C LYS A 47 -2.65 4.37 10.28
N LYS A 48 -2.42 3.13 10.73
CA LYS A 48 -1.45 2.84 11.80
C LYS A 48 -0.05 3.32 11.45
N SER A 49 0.37 3.13 10.19
CA SER A 49 1.66 3.63 9.71
C SER A 49 1.73 5.16 9.78
N ALA A 50 0.69 5.87 9.33
CA ALA A 50 0.61 7.33 9.42
C ALA A 50 0.66 7.83 10.88
N GLU A 51 -0.12 7.22 11.77
CA GLU A 51 -0.13 7.54 13.21
C GLU A 51 1.27 7.35 13.83
N ARG A 52 1.91 6.21 13.59
CA ARG A 52 3.25 5.91 14.11
C ARG A 52 4.34 6.76 13.47
N LEU A 53 4.22 7.16 12.20
CA LEU A 53 5.13 8.11 11.56
C LEU A 53 5.05 9.50 12.19
N ASN A 54 3.87 9.91 12.65
CA ASN A 54 3.63 11.21 13.27
C ASN A 54 3.89 11.22 14.79
N SER A 55 4.06 10.05 15.41
CA SER A 55 4.44 9.93 16.82
C SER A 55 5.93 10.16 17.03
N ASP A 56 6.29 11.22 17.74
CA ASP A 56 7.68 11.51 18.13
C ASP A 56 8.20 10.55 19.22
N SER A 57 7.28 9.92 19.97
CA SER A 57 7.63 8.97 21.04
C SER A 57 7.71 7.51 20.58
N ASP A 58 7.26 7.18 19.37
CA ASP A 58 7.37 5.82 18.82
C ASP A 58 8.79 5.57 18.27
N THR A 59 9.73 5.32 19.18
CA THR A 59 11.12 5.03 18.87
C THR A 59 11.31 3.70 18.15
N ASP A 60 10.37 2.76 18.32
CA ASP A 60 10.45 1.44 17.70
C ASP A 60 10.11 1.53 16.23
N PHE A 61 9.02 2.21 15.91
CA PHE A 61 8.65 2.47 14.53
C PHE A 61 9.64 3.42 13.85
N ALA A 62 10.31 4.30 14.60
CA ALA A 62 11.45 5.07 14.08
C ALA A 62 12.60 4.18 13.62
N ALA A 63 12.92 3.11 14.36
CA ALA A 63 13.96 2.15 13.96
C ALA A 63 13.53 1.35 12.71
N VAL A 64 12.27 0.92 12.63
CA VAL A 64 11.70 0.29 11.43
C VAL A 64 11.79 1.22 10.22
N TYR A 65 11.33 2.45 10.36
CA TYR A 65 11.41 3.47 9.31
C TYR A 65 12.86 3.66 8.84
N LYS A 66 13.80 3.78 9.78
CA LYS A 66 15.22 3.96 9.47
C LYS A 66 15.79 2.79 8.68
N ARG A 67 15.39 1.56 8.98
CA ARG A 67 15.85 0.37 8.24
C ARG A 67 15.25 0.29 6.83
N ILE A 68 13.96 0.64 6.69
CA ILE A 68 13.27 0.60 5.39
C ILE A 68 13.74 1.73 4.47
N PHE A 69 13.88 2.95 4.97
CA PHE A 69 14.18 4.12 4.12
C PHE A 69 15.62 4.60 4.20
N GLN A 70 16.48 3.95 5.01
CA GLN A 70 17.86 4.37 5.25
C GLN A 70 17.95 5.86 5.66
N ALA A 71 16.98 6.34 6.43
CA ALA A 71 16.84 7.75 6.80
C ALA A 71 16.20 7.91 8.17
N GLU A 72 16.47 9.03 8.84
CA GLU A 72 15.76 9.37 10.08
C GLU A 72 14.34 9.88 9.78
N LYS A 73 13.37 9.63 10.69
CA LYS A 73 12.00 10.18 10.58
C LYS A 73 11.97 11.71 10.55
N SER A 74 13.00 12.37 11.05
CA SER A 74 13.16 13.83 10.99
C SER A 74 13.79 14.33 9.68
N SER A 75 14.23 13.44 8.79
CA SER A 75 14.86 13.83 7.53
C SER A 75 13.85 14.51 6.58
N PRO A 76 14.31 15.37 5.65
CA PRO A 76 13.44 16.00 4.65
C PRO A 76 12.63 15.00 3.82
N ASN A 77 13.21 13.84 3.47
CA ASN A 77 12.54 12.78 2.71
C ASN A 77 11.34 12.18 3.45
N SER A 78 11.32 12.27 4.79
CA SER A 78 10.22 11.76 5.59
C SER A 78 8.91 12.52 5.37
N LYS A 79 8.96 13.78 4.91
CA LYS A 79 7.76 14.52 4.53
C LYS A 79 7.02 13.85 3.38
N TYR A 80 7.73 13.50 2.30
CA TYR A 80 7.15 12.82 1.14
C TYR A 80 6.56 11.46 1.51
N ILE A 81 7.26 10.71 2.37
CA ILE A 81 6.81 9.39 2.83
C ILE A 81 5.55 9.53 3.70
N ARG A 82 5.53 10.48 4.65
CA ARG A 82 4.35 10.79 5.48
C ARG A 82 3.15 11.20 4.65
N GLU A 83 3.35 12.09 3.67
CA GLU A 83 2.29 12.55 2.77
C GLU A 83 1.73 11.39 1.94
N THR A 84 2.59 10.51 1.43
CA THR A 84 2.17 9.33 0.67
C THR A 84 1.34 8.37 1.53
N VAL A 85 1.87 7.96 2.70
CA VAL A 85 1.16 7.05 3.62
C VAL A 85 -0.13 7.67 4.13
N GLY A 86 -0.09 8.96 4.49
CA GLY A 86 -1.28 9.72 4.90
C GLY A 86 -2.34 9.77 3.80
N THR A 87 -1.93 10.00 2.55
CA THR A 87 -2.87 9.99 1.41
C THR A 87 -3.54 8.62 1.23
N ILE A 88 -2.81 7.52 1.42
CA ILE A 88 -3.37 6.16 1.39
C ILE A 88 -4.36 5.97 2.56
N ALA A 89 -3.97 6.39 3.76
CA ALA A 89 -4.77 6.28 4.98
C ALA A 89 -6.10 7.07 4.90
N ASP A 90 -6.08 8.21 4.22
CA ASP A 90 -7.22 9.13 4.06
C ASP A 90 -8.08 8.85 2.82
N LEU A 91 -7.80 7.76 2.08
CA LEU A 91 -8.62 7.36 0.95
C LEU A 91 -10.07 7.09 1.37
N THR A 92 -11.01 7.65 0.62
CA THR A 92 -12.45 7.47 0.85
C THR A 92 -13.13 6.72 -0.28
N PRO A 93 -14.05 5.79 -0.01
CA PRO A 93 -14.77 5.08 -1.06
C PRO A 93 -15.74 6.02 -1.77
N THR A 94 -15.94 5.80 -3.07
CA THR A 94 -16.98 6.46 -3.88
C THR A 94 -17.66 5.46 -4.81
N THR A 95 -18.92 5.72 -5.13
CA THR A 95 -19.67 5.00 -6.16
C THR A 95 -19.57 5.67 -7.54
N ASP A 96 -19.00 6.87 -7.62
CA ASP A 96 -18.81 7.58 -8.88
C ASP A 96 -17.50 7.15 -9.55
N LEU A 97 -17.62 6.20 -10.49
CA LEU A 97 -16.50 5.74 -11.31
C LEU A 97 -15.77 6.90 -11.99
N LYS A 98 -16.50 7.86 -12.58
CA LYS A 98 -15.89 8.90 -13.42
C LYS A 98 -15.13 9.92 -12.58
N ALA A 99 -15.69 10.33 -11.45
CA ALA A 99 -15.05 11.29 -10.54
C ALA A 99 -13.89 10.68 -9.72
N SER A 100 -13.90 9.36 -9.48
CA SER A 100 -12.88 8.69 -8.65
C SER A 100 -11.43 8.94 -9.09
N ASP A 101 -10.53 9.09 -8.11
CA ASP A 101 -9.09 9.23 -8.35
C ASP A 101 -8.42 7.89 -8.61
N ILE A 102 -8.87 6.84 -7.93
CA ILE A 102 -8.31 5.49 -8.01
C ILE A 102 -9.44 4.50 -8.29
N ARG A 103 -9.20 3.53 -9.17
CA ARG A 103 -10.21 2.53 -9.56
C ARG A 103 -9.64 1.13 -9.43
N PHE A 104 -10.28 0.29 -8.63
CA PHE A 104 -9.88 -1.11 -8.44
C PHE A 104 -10.69 -2.06 -9.29
N HIS A 105 -10.00 -3.01 -9.92
CA HIS A 105 -10.56 -4.07 -10.75
C HIS A 105 -9.91 -5.41 -10.43
N CYS A 106 -10.70 -6.48 -10.45
CA CYS A 106 -10.24 -7.83 -10.15
C CYS A 106 -10.67 -8.82 -11.24
N ASP A 107 -10.52 -8.39 -12.49
CA ASP A 107 -10.92 -9.09 -13.71
C ASP A 107 -9.72 -9.66 -14.47
N ASN A 108 -8.52 -9.69 -13.89
CA ASN A 108 -7.26 -10.03 -14.58
C ASN A 108 -6.97 -9.19 -15.84
N GLY A 109 -7.59 -8.00 -15.97
CA GLY A 109 -7.46 -7.20 -17.17
C GLY A 109 -7.80 -7.95 -18.45
N MET A 110 -8.91 -8.71 -18.45
CA MET A 110 -9.37 -9.55 -19.56
C MET A 110 -9.06 -8.90 -20.92
N LEU A 111 -8.16 -9.54 -21.66
CA LEU A 111 -7.76 -9.10 -22.98
C LEU A 111 -8.78 -9.59 -24.01
N ALA A 112 -9.21 -8.71 -24.90
CA ALA A 112 -9.84 -9.09 -26.15
C ALA A 112 -8.83 -9.78 -27.08
N LEU A 113 -8.50 -11.05 -26.85
CA LEU A 113 -7.73 -11.84 -27.81
C LEU A 113 -8.67 -12.30 -28.94
N ARG A 114 -8.90 -11.43 -29.93
CA ARG A 114 -9.57 -11.82 -31.17
C ARG A 114 -8.72 -12.81 -31.96
N SER A 115 -9.16 -14.06 -32.07
CA SER A 115 -9.36 -14.71 -33.39
C SER A 115 -10.13 -16.04 -33.42
N ASP A 116 -10.42 -16.74 -32.31
CA ASP A 116 -11.25 -17.97 -32.36
C ASP A 116 -12.48 -17.92 -31.44
N HIS A 117 -13.49 -17.17 -31.86
CA HIS A 117 -14.80 -17.05 -31.20
C HIS A 117 -15.62 -18.36 -31.11
N THR A 118 -15.04 -19.55 -31.26
CA THR A 118 -15.79 -20.83 -31.27
C THR A 118 -15.78 -21.60 -29.96
N ALA A 119 -15.00 -21.21 -28.94
CA ALA A 119 -14.90 -22.03 -27.70
C ALA A 119 -15.04 -21.29 -26.36
N MET A 120 -15.34 -19.98 -26.34
CA MET A 120 -15.65 -19.31 -25.07
C MET A 120 -17.15 -19.44 -24.77
N LYS A 121 -17.46 -20.31 -23.80
CA LYS A 121 -18.81 -20.59 -23.29
C LYS A 121 -19.57 -19.30 -22.97
N ALA A 122 -20.82 -19.26 -23.41
CA ALA A 122 -21.75 -18.13 -23.34
C ALA A 122 -22.13 -17.63 -21.93
N ASP A 123 -21.60 -18.23 -20.87
CA ASP A 123 -22.08 -18.00 -19.50
C ASP A 123 -21.31 -16.89 -18.75
N PHE A 124 -20.25 -16.35 -19.34
CA PHE A 124 -19.67 -15.09 -18.91
C PHE A 124 -19.65 -14.14 -20.11
N ALA A 125 -20.56 -13.18 -20.12
CA ALA A 125 -20.44 -11.99 -20.95
C ALA A 125 -19.19 -11.23 -20.46
N ILE A 126 -18.02 -11.65 -20.95
CA ILE A 126 -16.74 -11.08 -20.57
C ILE A 126 -16.68 -9.68 -21.18
N ASP A 127 -16.89 -8.70 -20.32
CA ASP A 127 -16.68 -7.29 -20.62
C ASP A 127 -15.18 -7.09 -20.90
N GLU A 128 -14.83 -7.08 -22.18
CA GLU A 128 -13.45 -6.98 -22.67
C GLU A 128 -12.85 -5.60 -22.33
N ARG A 129 -12.27 -5.47 -21.13
CA ARG A 129 -11.72 -4.20 -20.67
C ARG A 129 -10.57 -3.73 -21.55
N TRP A 130 -9.55 -4.56 -21.82
CA TRP A 130 -8.41 -4.15 -22.64
C TRP A 130 -8.54 -4.59 -24.09
N GLN A 131 -8.65 -3.62 -25.00
CA GLN A 131 -8.79 -3.85 -26.43
C GLN A 131 -7.49 -3.55 -27.17
N LYS A 132 -6.97 -4.52 -27.93
CA LYS A 132 -5.80 -4.31 -28.79
C LYS A 132 -6.15 -3.33 -29.92
N LYS A 133 -5.34 -2.29 -30.08
CA LYS A 133 -5.39 -1.29 -31.17
C LYS A 133 -4.04 -1.26 -31.89
N SER A 134 -3.95 -0.57 -33.03
CA SER A 134 -2.72 -0.51 -33.84
C SER A 134 -1.50 0.07 -33.10
N ARG A 135 -1.72 0.90 -32.07
CA ARG A 135 -0.65 1.58 -31.29
C ARG A 135 -0.46 1.03 -29.87
N GLY A 136 -1.10 -0.09 -29.53
CA GLY A 136 -1.05 -0.69 -28.19
C GLY A 136 -2.41 -1.16 -27.72
N TRP A 137 -2.76 -0.87 -26.48
CA TRP A 137 -4.01 -1.29 -25.84
C TRP A 137 -4.81 -0.09 -25.37
N HIS A 138 -6.13 -0.19 -25.46
CA HIS A 138 -7.07 0.82 -24.99
C HIS A 138 -8.12 0.17 -24.11
N ASP A 139 -8.32 0.76 -22.94
CA ASP A 139 -9.40 0.46 -22.02
C ASP A 139 -10.50 1.51 -22.22
N PRO A 140 -11.64 1.18 -22.85
CA PRO A 140 -12.68 2.15 -23.13
C PRO A 140 -13.51 2.52 -21.89
N VAL A 141 -13.53 1.67 -20.85
CA VAL A 141 -14.30 1.90 -19.62
C VAL A 141 -13.65 2.99 -18.79
N HIS A 142 -12.32 2.95 -18.69
CA HIS A 142 -11.54 3.94 -17.95
C HIS A 142 -10.81 4.91 -18.86
N ASP A 143 -10.96 4.79 -20.16
CA ASP A 143 -10.27 5.59 -21.16
C ASP A 143 -8.74 5.62 -20.96
N MET A 144 -8.16 4.46 -20.62
CA MET A 144 -6.73 4.28 -20.37
C MET A 144 -6.03 3.74 -21.60
N ILE A 145 -4.78 4.12 -21.83
CA ILE A 145 -3.98 3.63 -22.95
C ILE A 145 -2.69 3.01 -22.45
N LEU A 146 -2.28 1.92 -23.08
CA LEU A 146 -0.93 1.37 -22.92
C LEU A 146 -0.30 1.33 -24.31
N ARG A 147 0.80 2.07 -24.51
CA ARG A 147 1.51 2.05 -25.79
C ARG A 147 2.12 0.66 -26.00
N ALA A 148 2.37 0.27 -27.26
CA ALA A 148 3.00 -1.02 -27.57
C ALA A 148 4.33 -1.25 -26.83
N SER A 149 5.11 -0.19 -26.57
CA SER A 149 6.36 -0.24 -25.80
C SER A 149 6.14 -0.52 -24.31
N GLY A 150 4.94 -0.27 -23.78
CA GLY A 150 4.56 -0.57 -22.40
C GLY A 150 4.13 -2.02 -22.18
N GLY A 151 4.22 -2.87 -23.22
CA GLY A 151 3.87 -4.28 -23.14
C GLY A 151 2.37 -4.55 -23.26
N THR A 152 2.01 -5.77 -22.85
CA THR A 152 0.62 -6.23 -22.74
C THR A 152 0.11 -5.89 -21.34
N PRO A 153 -1.15 -5.44 -21.17
CA PRO A 153 -1.75 -5.24 -19.87
C PRO A 153 -1.54 -6.47 -19.00
N SER A 154 -0.94 -6.26 -17.84
CA SER A 154 -0.36 -7.29 -17.00
C SER A 154 -1.34 -7.68 -15.90
N CYS A 155 -2.00 -8.81 -16.11
CA CYS A 155 -2.39 -9.75 -15.05
C CYS A 155 -2.14 -11.16 -15.62
N HIS A 156 -0.92 -11.34 -16.11
CA HIS A 156 -0.44 -12.59 -16.68
C HIS A 156 0.77 -13.07 -15.86
N GLY A 157 0.97 -14.39 -15.83
CA GLY A 157 2.04 -15.00 -15.04
C GLY A 157 1.80 -14.84 -13.53
N GLN A 158 2.81 -14.36 -12.82
CA GLN A 158 2.83 -14.29 -11.35
C GLN A 158 2.51 -12.90 -10.78
N ALA A 159 2.16 -11.91 -11.62
CA ALA A 159 1.79 -10.58 -11.14
C ALA A 159 0.55 -10.68 -10.23
N LYS A 160 0.61 -10.06 -9.05
CA LYS A 160 -0.51 -10.00 -8.08
C LYS A 160 -1.32 -8.71 -8.19
N GLY A 161 -0.68 -7.62 -8.55
CA GLY A 161 -1.30 -6.32 -8.77
C GLY A 161 -0.56 -5.57 -9.88
N VAL A 162 -1.27 -4.66 -10.56
CA VAL A 162 -0.68 -3.72 -11.52
C VAL A 162 -1.43 -2.40 -11.53
N THR A 163 -0.67 -1.30 -11.56
CA THR A 163 -1.19 0.07 -11.62
C THR A 163 -0.95 0.72 -12.99
N TYR A 164 -2.01 1.27 -13.58
CA TYR A 164 -2.01 1.97 -14.86
C TYR A 164 -2.30 3.46 -14.68
N GLY A 165 -1.46 4.30 -15.27
CA GLY A 165 -1.57 5.76 -15.19
C GLY A 165 -1.52 6.46 -16.54
N ALA A 166 -1.49 5.77 -17.68
CA ALA A 166 -1.51 6.43 -18.99
C ALA A 166 -2.95 6.56 -19.52
N ARG A 167 -3.35 7.78 -19.89
CA ARG A 167 -4.73 8.12 -20.28
C ARG A 167 -4.82 8.48 -21.76
N ALA A 168 -5.97 8.20 -22.38
CA ALA A 168 -6.25 8.74 -23.70
C ALA A 168 -6.47 10.26 -23.66
N ILE A 169 -6.40 10.91 -24.82
CA ILE A 169 -6.78 12.32 -24.96
C ILE A 169 -8.27 12.44 -24.65
N ALA A 170 -8.60 13.37 -23.74
CA ALA A 170 -9.98 13.64 -23.35
C ALA A 170 -10.83 13.96 -24.60
N PRO A 171 -12.06 13.42 -24.70
CA PRO A 171 -12.92 13.71 -25.83
C PRO A 171 -13.29 15.19 -25.86
N THR A 172 -13.38 15.77 -27.05
CA THR A 172 -13.88 17.14 -27.25
C THR A 172 -15.40 17.21 -27.16
N ASP A 173 -16.08 16.12 -27.50
CA ASP A 173 -17.53 15.99 -27.41
C ASP A 173 -17.95 15.61 -25.98
N ALA A 174 -18.70 16.51 -25.33
CA ALA A 174 -19.23 16.31 -23.98
C ALA A 174 -20.26 15.15 -23.90
N SER A 175 -20.88 14.77 -25.02
CA SER A 175 -21.80 13.61 -25.07
C SER A 175 -21.08 12.28 -25.21
N SER A 176 -19.76 12.29 -25.44
CA SER A 176 -18.97 11.07 -25.52
C SER A 176 -19.08 10.27 -24.22
N PRO A 177 -19.23 8.93 -24.26
CA PRO A 177 -19.20 8.11 -23.05
C PRO A 177 -17.86 8.25 -22.29
N ARG A 178 -16.80 8.68 -22.98
CA ARG A 178 -15.47 8.97 -22.45
C ARG A 178 -15.37 10.35 -21.76
N ALA A 179 -16.38 11.22 -21.87
CA ALA A 179 -16.38 12.54 -21.25
C ALA A 179 -16.60 12.46 -19.73
N GLY A 180 -16.09 13.46 -19.00
CA GLY A 180 -16.24 13.58 -17.56
C GLY A 180 -15.33 12.66 -16.72
N GLN A 181 -14.41 11.92 -17.34
CA GLN A 181 -13.42 11.12 -16.62
C GLN A 181 -12.47 12.04 -15.84
N ASN A 182 -12.20 11.73 -14.58
CA ASN A 182 -11.17 12.42 -13.80
C ASN A 182 -9.82 12.37 -14.57
N PRO A 183 -9.23 13.52 -14.92
CA PRO A 183 -7.99 13.56 -15.70
C PRO A 183 -6.79 13.06 -14.90
N ALA A 184 -6.87 13.07 -13.57
CA ALA A 184 -5.84 12.59 -12.65
C ALA A 184 -5.97 11.10 -12.30
N ARG A 185 -7.02 10.40 -12.77
CA ARG A 185 -7.32 9.02 -12.40
C ARG A 185 -6.18 8.01 -12.63
N VAL A 186 -6.18 6.98 -11.80
CA VAL A 186 -5.32 5.80 -11.89
C VAL A 186 -6.20 4.55 -11.79
N VAL A 187 -5.84 3.49 -12.53
CA VAL A 187 -6.52 2.20 -12.47
C VAL A 187 -5.58 1.17 -11.87
N ILE A 188 -6.03 0.44 -10.84
CA ILE A 188 -5.34 -0.69 -10.24
C ILE A 188 -6.10 -1.96 -10.65
N SER A 189 -5.36 -2.96 -11.12
CA SER A 189 -5.87 -4.32 -11.32
C SER A 189 -5.23 -5.26 -10.32
N ILE A 190 -6.04 -5.89 -9.48
CA ILE A 190 -5.61 -6.98 -8.60
C ILE A 190 -5.89 -8.29 -9.35
N CYS A 191 -4.86 -9.09 -9.55
CA CYS A 191 -4.94 -10.30 -10.35
C CYS A 191 -5.45 -11.49 -9.50
N ASP A 192 -6.03 -12.50 -10.13
CA ASP A 192 -6.56 -13.70 -9.46
C ASP A 192 -5.50 -14.47 -8.68
N SER A 193 -4.25 -14.41 -9.13
CA SER A 193 -3.08 -14.94 -8.41
C SER A 193 -2.94 -14.35 -7.01
N ALA A 194 -3.38 -13.11 -6.77
CA ALA A 194 -3.33 -12.48 -5.46
C ALA A 194 -4.40 -13.02 -4.49
N PHE A 195 -5.44 -13.67 -5.02
CA PHE A 195 -6.51 -14.31 -4.25
C PHE A 195 -6.27 -15.80 -4.02
N LYS A 196 -5.08 -16.30 -4.35
CA LYS A 196 -4.70 -17.70 -4.19
C LYS A 196 -3.46 -17.78 -3.32
N SER A 197 -3.48 -18.66 -2.33
CA SER A 197 -2.25 -19.07 -1.64
C SER A 197 -1.85 -20.45 -2.12
N GLU A 198 -0.70 -20.57 -2.75
CA GLU A 198 -0.20 -21.84 -3.28
C GLU A 198 0.16 -22.84 -2.17
N ASP A 199 0.57 -22.32 -1.01
CA ASP A 199 1.03 -23.04 0.17
C ASP A 199 -0.02 -23.09 1.30
N GLY A 200 -1.22 -22.54 1.07
CA GLY A 200 -2.26 -22.39 2.10
C GLY A 200 -2.01 -21.28 3.11
N SER A 201 -1.00 -20.42 2.91
CA SER A 201 -0.80 -19.22 3.72
C SER A 201 -2.05 -18.32 3.74
N PRO A 202 -2.35 -17.66 4.86
CA PRO A 202 -3.50 -16.79 4.95
C PRO A 202 -3.32 -15.57 4.04
N LEU A 203 -4.40 -15.15 3.36
CA LEU A 203 -4.39 -13.96 2.49
C LEU A 203 -4.65 -12.65 3.24
N TYR A 204 -4.82 -12.71 4.56
CA TYR A 204 -5.07 -11.58 5.44
C TYR A 204 -4.52 -11.85 6.83
N PHE A 205 -4.28 -10.80 7.62
CA PHE A 205 -3.75 -10.90 8.97
C PHE A 205 -4.85 -11.26 9.98
N SER A 206 -5.28 -12.52 9.93
CA SER A 206 -6.38 -13.07 10.72
C SER A 206 -6.14 -13.06 12.23
N ASP A 207 -7.20 -13.18 13.03
CA ASP A 207 -7.06 -13.32 14.48
C ASP A 207 -6.35 -14.62 14.85
N ASP A 208 -6.51 -15.69 14.07
CA ASP A 208 -5.73 -16.93 14.24
C ASP A 208 -4.24 -16.69 14.03
N LEU A 209 -3.88 -15.94 12.98
CA LEU A 209 -2.47 -15.62 12.70
C LEU A 209 -1.88 -14.71 13.77
N LYS A 210 -2.68 -13.79 14.35
CA LYS A 210 -2.26 -12.95 15.50
C LYS A 210 -2.03 -13.76 16.77
N GLN A 211 -2.68 -14.93 16.92
CA GLN A 211 -2.52 -15.81 18.06
C GLN A 211 -1.34 -16.78 17.90
N GLN A 212 -0.88 -17.02 16.67
CA GLN A 212 0.32 -17.80 16.42
C GLN A 212 1.55 -17.10 16.96
N ASP A 213 2.52 -17.88 17.42
CA ASP A 213 3.82 -17.33 17.75
C ASP A 213 4.66 -17.12 16.48
N LEU A 214 4.68 -15.89 15.99
CA LEU A 214 5.47 -15.49 14.85
C LEU A 214 6.90 -15.08 15.22
N GLU A 215 7.33 -15.23 16.48
CA GLU A 215 8.71 -14.95 16.87
C GLU A 215 9.70 -15.78 16.02
N ASP A 216 10.81 -15.16 15.60
CA ASP A 216 11.79 -15.77 14.69
C ASP A 216 11.28 -16.09 13.27
N SER A 217 10.05 -15.71 12.92
CA SER A 217 9.57 -15.84 11.54
C SER A 217 10.02 -14.64 10.70
N PRO A 218 10.46 -14.82 9.43
CA PRO A 218 10.72 -13.70 8.53
C PRO A 218 9.46 -12.91 8.22
N ILE A 219 9.58 -11.59 8.12
CA ILE A 219 8.51 -10.69 7.69
C ILE A 219 8.00 -11.01 6.28
N ASP A 220 8.86 -11.55 5.40
CA ASP A 220 8.50 -11.98 4.03
C ASP A 220 7.37 -13.01 4.02
N ASN A 221 7.25 -13.84 5.05
CA ASN A 221 6.14 -14.81 5.18
C ASN A 221 4.78 -14.11 5.29
N LEU A 222 4.76 -12.86 5.74
CA LEU A 222 3.55 -12.04 5.83
C LEU A 222 3.37 -11.10 4.64
N ALA A 223 4.38 -10.91 3.79
CA ALA A 223 4.28 -10.07 2.60
C ALA A 223 3.38 -10.67 1.51
N VAL A 224 3.03 -11.95 1.62
CA VAL A 224 2.13 -12.64 0.70
C VAL A 224 0.66 -12.23 0.87
N ILE A 225 0.28 -11.63 2.01
CA ILE A 225 -1.11 -11.23 2.28
C ILE A 225 -1.57 -10.15 1.30
N LEU A 226 -2.85 -10.23 0.92
CA LEU A 226 -3.41 -9.42 -0.15
C LEU A 226 -3.45 -7.92 0.18
N SER A 227 -3.64 -7.58 1.46
CA SER A 227 -3.62 -6.18 1.91
C SER A 227 -2.28 -5.49 1.62
N ILE A 228 -1.16 -6.21 1.66
CA ILE A 228 0.18 -5.65 1.34
C ILE A 228 0.33 -5.42 -0.16
N THR A 229 -0.20 -6.33 -1.00
CA THR A 229 -0.29 -6.08 -2.45
C THR A 229 -1.14 -4.84 -2.74
N ILE A 230 -2.28 -4.66 -2.05
CA ILE A 230 -3.13 -3.47 -2.22
C ILE A 230 -2.36 -2.19 -1.84
N ILE A 231 -1.62 -2.17 -0.73
CA ILE A 231 -0.83 -1.01 -0.32
C ILE A 231 0.29 -0.69 -1.32
N HIS A 232 0.96 -1.72 -1.84
CA HIS A 232 1.97 -1.58 -2.89
C HIS A 232 1.39 -0.84 -4.10
N GLU A 233 0.26 -1.31 -4.65
CA GLU A 233 -0.39 -0.67 -5.79
C GLU A 233 -0.91 0.75 -5.45
N LEU A 234 -1.40 0.95 -4.23
CA LEU A 234 -1.83 2.27 -3.77
C LEU A 234 -0.67 3.27 -3.71
N ALA A 235 0.54 2.85 -3.35
CA ALA A 235 1.72 3.72 -3.35
C ALA A 235 2.05 4.24 -4.75
N HIS A 236 1.94 3.39 -5.78
CA HIS A 236 1.99 3.85 -7.17
C HIS A 236 0.87 4.84 -7.48
N ALA A 237 -0.37 4.52 -7.10
CA ALA A 237 -1.54 5.25 -7.54
C ALA A 237 -1.65 6.66 -6.91
N VAL A 238 -1.44 6.79 -5.60
CA VAL A 238 -1.58 8.07 -4.91
C VAL A 238 -0.53 9.09 -5.36
N THR A 239 0.62 8.61 -5.84
CA THR A 239 1.73 9.44 -6.33
C THR A 239 1.70 9.65 -7.84
N GLY A 240 0.63 9.25 -8.54
CA GLY A 240 0.55 9.39 -9.99
C GLY A 240 1.65 8.62 -10.73
N LEU A 241 2.10 7.50 -10.16
CA LEU A 241 3.24 6.68 -10.59
C LEU A 241 4.62 7.32 -10.39
N GLU A 242 4.81 8.29 -9.50
CA GLU A 242 6.18 8.73 -9.17
C GLU A 242 6.97 7.65 -8.42
N ILE A 243 6.29 6.92 -7.52
CA ILE A 243 6.79 5.69 -6.91
C ILE A 243 6.71 4.56 -7.94
N ARG A 244 7.77 3.76 -8.03
CA ARG A 244 8.00 2.69 -9.03
C ARG A 244 8.45 1.40 -8.35
N ASP A 245 8.56 0.34 -9.14
CA ASP A 245 9.21 -0.90 -8.75
C ASP A 245 10.72 -0.78 -8.96
N LEU A 246 11.45 -0.47 -7.88
CA LEU A 246 12.88 -0.17 -7.94
C LEU A 246 13.73 -1.25 -7.25
N PRO A 247 14.95 -1.53 -7.75
CA PRO A 247 15.62 -0.85 -8.87
C PRO A 247 15.05 -1.22 -10.25
N ASN A 248 14.37 -2.35 -10.34
CA ASN A 248 13.61 -2.79 -11.50
C ASN A 248 12.57 -3.82 -11.03
N GLN A 249 11.57 -4.11 -11.86
CA GLN A 249 10.47 -5.02 -11.51
C GLN A 249 10.94 -6.40 -11.05
N ALA A 250 11.98 -6.99 -11.65
CA ALA A 250 12.45 -8.34 -11.29
C ALA A 250 13.13 -8.41 -9.91
N SER A 251 13.52 -7.28 -9.35
CA SER A 251 14.24 -7.19 -8.08
C SER A 251 13.65 -6.13 -7.17
N ALA A 252 12.39 -5.73 -7.36
CA ALA A 252 11.73 -4.68 -6.55
C ALA A 252 11.11 -5.19 -5.25
N TYR A 253 10.91 -6.50 -5.17
CA TYR A 253 10.20 -7.18 -4.10
C TYR A 253 11.17 -7.76 -3.06
N THR A 254 10.60 -8.26 -1.95
CA THR A 254 11.27 -8.86 -0.77
C THR A 254 11.92 -7.89 0.21
N TRP A 255 12.02 -8.34 1.47
CA TRP A 255 12.63 -7.57 2.55
C TRP A 255 14.10 -7.23 2.30
N ASP A 256 14.90 -8.18 1.80
CA ASP A 256 16.33 -7.97 1.51
C ASP A 256 16.53 -6.74 0.63
N ASN A 257 15.74 -6.66 -0.43
CA ASN A 257 15.79 -5.54 -1.35
C ASN A 257 15.26 -4.24 -0.71
N VAL A 258 14.21 -4.30 0.11
CA VAL A 258 13.66 -3.12 0.82
C VAL A 258 14.71 -2.44 1.69
N ILE A 259 15.54 -3.21 2.40
CA ILE A 259 16.51 -2.65 3.36
C ILE A 259 17.86 -2.27 2.78
N ASN A 260 18.24 -2.80 1.61
CA ASN A 260 19.57 -2.59 1.03
C ASN A 260 19.64 -1.42 0.03
N LYS A 261 18.57 -0.65 -0.13
CA LYS A 261 18.53 0.51 -1.04
C LYS A 261 19.08 1.77 -0.41
N ALA A 262 19.69 2.62 -1.25
CA ALA A 262 19.91 4.01 -0.90
C ALA A 262 18.59 4.75 -0.65
N THR A 263 18.62 5.77 0.22
CA THR A 263 17.44 6.53 0.67
C THR A 263 16.59 7.08 -0.47
N ASP A 264 17.22 7.62 -1.52
CA ASP A 264 16.56 8.22 -2.67
C ASP A 264 15.82 7.17 -3.51
N VAL A 265 16.35 5.95 -3.61
CA VAL A 265 15.70 4.80 -4.25
C VAL A 265 14.60 4.23 -3.35
N ALA A 266 14.87 4.06 -2.05
CA ALA A 266 13.91 3.51 -1.08
C ALA A 266 12.64 4.36 -0.99
N SER A 267 12.76 5.70 -0.98
CA SER A 267 11.61 6.62 -0.97
C SER A 267 10.75 6.57 -2.23
N LYS A 268 11.24 5.95 -3.31
CA LYS A 268 10.55 5.82 -4.60
C LYS A 268 10.19 4.37 -4.93
N ASN A 269 10.38 3.42 -4.02
CA ASN A 269 10.04 2.02 -4.23
C ASN A 269 8.71 1.67 -3.56
N ALA A 270 7.72 1.17 -4.28
CA ALA A 270 6.39 0.86 -3.73
C ALA A 270 6.46 -0.18 -2.60
N GLU A 271 7.33 -1.18 -2.75
CA GLU A 271 7.52 -2.22 -1.75
C GLU A 271 7.96 -1.68 -0.38
N ASN A 272 8.77 -0.62 -0.34
CA ASN A 272 9.19 0.00 0.92
C ASN A 272 7.98 0.56 1.71
N TYR A 273 6.97 1.09 1.03
CA TYR A 273 5.73 1.55 1.67
C TYR A 273 4.87 0.38 2.15
N ALA A 274 4.83 -0.70 1.37
CA ALA A 274 4.10 -1.92 1.70
C ALA A 274 4.66 -2.56 2.99
N TYR A 275 5.99 -2.72 3.10
CA TYR A 275 6.61 -3.23 4.33
C TYR A 275 6.48 -2.28 5.51
N LEU A 276 6.56 -0.96 5.29
CA LEU A 276 6.34 0.01 6.38
C LEU A 276 4.95 -0.17 6.98
N ALA A 277 3.93 -0.31 6.13
CA ALA A 277 2.56 -0.54 6.59
C ALA A 277 2.35 -1.93 7.21
N LEU A 278 3.01 -2.97 6.68
CA LEU A 278 3.00 -4.31 7.27
C LEU A 278 3.54 -4.28 8.70
N TRP A 279 4.71 -3.68 8.92
CA TRP A 279 5.30 -3.53 10.25
C TRP A 279 4.38 -2.75 11.19
N ALA A 280 3.72 -1.70 10.71
CA ALA A 280 2.74 -0.95 11.51
C ALA A 280 1.51 -1.81 11.88
N GLY A 281 1.05 -2.65 10.94
CA GLY A 281 -0.08 -3.54 11.09
C GLY A 281 0.12 -4.61 12.14
N ILE A 282 1.28 -5.26 12.13
CA ILE A 282 1.62 -6.38 13.03
C ILE A 282 2.12 -5.91 14.41
N ALA A 283 2.47 -4.64 14.56
CA ALA A 283 2.90 -4.10 15.84
C ALA A 283 1.79 -4.17 16.91
N ASP A 284 0.52 -4.13 16.51
CA ASP A 284 -0.60 -4.33 17.43
C ASP A 284 -0.75 -5.80 17.88
N ALA A 285 -0.20 -6.74 17.11
CA ALA A 285 -0.04 -8.14 17.53
C ALA A 285 1.23 -8.34 18.40
N GLY A 286 1.92 -7.24 18.73
CA GLY A 286 3.05 -7.27 19.64
C GLY A 286 4.40 -7.52 18.97
N TYR A 287 4.52 -7.38 17.65
CA TYR A 287 5.76 -7.68 16.91
C TYR A 287 6.50 -6.44 16.40
N THR A 288 7.83 -6.51 16.34
CA THR A 288 8.71 -5.45 15.82
C THR A 288 10.02 -6.04 15.29
N LEU A 289 10.83 -5.22 14.61
CA LEU A 289 12.21 -5.57 14.29
C LEU A 289 13.07 -5.75 15.56
N PRO A 290 14.09 -6.62 15.53
CA PRO A 290 15.08 -6.74 16.59
C PRO A 290 15.74 -5.40 16.92
N ARG A 291 15.93 -5.13 18.22
CA ARG A 291 16.59 -3.89 18.67
C ARG A 291 18.08 -4.10 18.87
N VAL A 292 18.90 -3.53 18.00
CA VAL A 292 20.35 -3.49 18.15
C VAL A 292 20.73 -2.32 19.05
N ARG A 293 21.25 -2.61 20.25
CA ARG A 293 21.61 -1.59 21.24
C ARG A 293 23.12 -1.49 21.41
N ASN A 294 23.61 -0.27 21.64
CA ASN A 294 25.04 0.01 21.78
C ASN A 294 25.68 -0.64 23.02
N ASP A 295 24.89 -0.94 24.06
CA ASP A 295 25.33 -1.56 25.32
C ASP A 295 25.47 -3.10 25.24
N LEU A 296 25.09 -3.72 24.12
CA LEU A 296 25.20 -5.17 23.94
C LEU A 296 26.63 -5.60 23.55
N PRO A 297 27.05 -6.83 23.91
CA PRO A 297 28.28 -7.43 23.38
C PRO A 297 28.25 -7.50 21.84
N ASP A 298 29.40 -7.36 21.19
CA ASP A 298 29.49 -7.30 19.73
C ASP A 298 28.96 -8.55 19.03
N VAL A 299 29.11 -9.72 19.66
CA VAL A 299 28.54 -10.99 19.15
C VAL A 299 27.02 -10.91 19.08
N VAL A 300 26.37 -10.40 20.13
CA VAL A 300 24.90 -10.25 20.20
C VAL A 300 24.43 -9.15 19.25
N LYS A 301 25.18 -8.06 19.10
CA LYS A 301 24.86 -7.02 18.10
C LYS A 301 24.87 -7.60 16.69
N LYS A 302 25.90 -8.39 16.36
CA LYS A 302 26.03 -9.02 15.04
C LYS A 302 24.89 -9.98 14.75
N GLU A 303 24.49 -10.77 15.74
CA GLU A 303 23.32 -11.67 15.65
C GLU A 303 22.03 -10.88 15.39
N LEU A 304 21.73 -9.87 16.22
CA LEU A 304 20.54 -9.04 16.05
C LEU A 304 20.55 -8.24 14.74
N GLU A 305 21.72 -7.81 14.25
CA GLU A 305 21.84 -7.19 12.93
C GLU A 305 21.54 -8.17 11.79
N ASN A 306 21.97 -9.42 11.92
CA ASN A 306 21.61 -10.47 10.97
C ASN A 306 20.10 -10.73 11.02
N ASP A 307 19.50 -10.84 12.21
CA ASP A 307 18.05 -11.00 12.34
C ASP A 307 17.28 -9.84 11.68
N CYS A 308 17.76 -8.60 11.84
CA CYS A 308 17.19 -7.44 11.17
C CYS A 308 17.37 -7.49 9.64
N LYS A 309 18.42 -8.14 9.13
CA LYS A 309 18.64 -8.33 7.69
C LYS A 309 17.70 -9.38 7.10
N GLU A 310 17.49 -10.48 7.83
CA GLU A 310 16.52 -11.52 7.47
C GLU A 310 15.07 -11.09 7.74
N GLY A 311 14.89 -10.00 8.49
CA GLY A 311 13.57 -9.45 8.80
C GLY A 311 12.80 -10.29 9.82
N TYR A 312 13.50 -10.96 10.74
CA TYR A 312 12.86 -11.76 11.77
C TYR A 312 12.00 -10.92 12.71
N LEU A 313 10.81 -11.42 12.99
CA LEU A 313 9.88 -10.81 13.93
C LEU A 313 10.33 -11.06 15.37
N ARG A 314 10.29 -10.02 16.20
CA ARG A 314 10.52 -10.09 17.65
C ARG A 314 9.32 -9.58 18.40
N LYS A 315 8.88 -10.30 19.43
CA LYS A 315 7.87 -9.77 20.33
C LYS A 315 8.42 -8.52 21.04
N TYR A 316 7.59 -7.50 21.22
CA TYR A 316 7.90 -6.42 22.13
C TYR A 316 8.23 -7.04 23.48
N LYS A 317 9.47 -6.81 23.94
CA LYS A 317 9.81 -7.15 25.31
C LYS A 317 8.90 -6.32 26.18
N ASP A 318 7.91 -6.96 26.77
CA ASP A 318 6.94 -6.35 27.66
C ASP A 318 7.71 -5.59 28.75
N ILE A 319 7.83 -4.28 28.53
CA ILE A 319 8.63 -3.41 29.38
C ILE A 319 7.97 -3.45 30.77
N THR A 320 6.64 -3.48 30.83
CA THR A 320 5.82 -3.70 32.03
C THR A 320 6.23 -4.96 32.79
N LYS A 321 6.34 -6.13 32.14
CA LYS A 321 6.86 -7.35 32.80
C LYS A 321 8.28 -7.18 33.35
N ARG A 322 9.14 -6.42 32.66
CA ARG A 322 10.50 -6.10 33.13
C ARG A 322 10.52 -5.17 34.35
N TRP A 323 9.58 -4.22 34.42
CA TRP A 323 9.42 -3.37 35.59
C TRP A 323 8.81 -4.16 36.75
N VAL A 324 7.78 -4.98 36.50
CA VAL A 324 7.18 -5.87 37.51
C VAL A 324 8.22 -6.84 38.05
N SER A 325 9.01 -7.51 37.21
CA SER A 325 10.06 -8.44 37.67
C SER A 325 11.17 -7.73 38.46
N LYS A 326 11.52 -6.50 38.09
CA LYS A 326 12.49 -5.69 38.86
C LYS A 326 11.92 -5.25 40.20
N ILE A 327 10.64 -4.89 40.25
CA ILE A 327 9.94 -4.51 41.48
C ILE A 327 9.83 -5.72 42.42
N GLU A 328 9.42 -6.89 41.91
CA GLU A 328 9.36 -8.15 42.67
C GLU A 328 10.73 -8.54 43.22
N MET A 329 11.80 -8.39 42.45
CA MET A 329 13.16 -8.64 42.94
C MET A 329 13.63 -7.64 44.01
N SER A 330 13.16 -6.39 43.99
CA SER A 330 13.49 -5.40 45.02
C SER A 330 12.70 -5.55 46.33
N PHE A 331 11.65 -6.39 46.35
CA PHE A 331 10.90 -6.73 47.57
C PHE A 331 11.36 -8.06 48.22
N VAL A 332 12.30 -8.77 47.59
CA VAL A 332 12.86 -10.05 48.07
C VAL A 332 14.30 -9.91 48.58
N ALA A 333 14.87 -8.70 48.53
CA ALA A 333 16.17 -8.34 49.11
C ALA A 333 15.99 -7.49 50.38
#